data_AF-A0AAE8WAD1-F1
#
_entry.id   AF-A0AAE8WAD1-F1
#
_cell.length_a   1.000
_cell.length_b   1.000
_cell.length_c   1.000
_cell.angle_alpha   90.00
_cell.angle_beta   90.00
_cell.angle_gamma   90.00
#
_symmetry.space_group_name_H-M   'P 1'
#
loop_
_entity.id
_entity.type
_entity.pdbx_description
1 polymer ?
#
loop_
_entity_poly.entity_id
_entity_poly.type
_entity_poly.pdbx_seq_one_letter_code
_entity_poly.pdbx_strand_id
1 'polypeptide(L)' 'MNRRIGARLERLEHQVGAAPDLTQETKEYGTRVWSVPGFRAYGQDTPDGARLAVVGGPQPLVYEVVGVALGDLR' A
#
# COMPACT_ATOMS: atom_id res chain seq x y z
N MET A 1 19.30 -9.77 -17.13
CA MET A 1 17.87 -9.46 -16.95
C MET A 1 17.09 -10.00 -18.15
N ASN A 2 16.17 -10.95 -17.96
CA ASN A 2 15.57 -11.72 -19.05
C ASN A 2 14.45 -10.92 -19.73
N ARG A 3 14.65 -10.41 -20.96
CA ARG A 3 13.73 -9.51 -21.68
C ARG A 3 12.29 -10.04 -21.80
N ARG A 4 12.09 -11.36 -21.77
CA ARG A 4 10.77 -12.01 -21.84
C ARG A 4 9.92 -11.84 -20.57
N ILE A 5 10.57 -11.64 -19.41
CA ILE A 5 9.86 -11.45 -18.14
C ILE A 5 9.33 -10.02 -18.04
N GLY A 6 10.14 -9.02 -18.45
CA GLY A 6 9.72 -7.61 -18.48
C GLY A 6 8.49 -7.38 -19.36
N ALA A 7 8.51 -7.88 -20.60
CA ALA A 7 7.38 -7.75 -21.54
C ALA A 7 6.12 -8.54 -21.16
N ARG A 8 6.21 -9.46 -20.17
CA ARG A 8 5.06 -10.19 -19.62
C ARG A 8 4.49 -9.49 -18.39
N LEU A 9 5.32 -8.81 -17.60
CA LEU A 9 4.91 -7.92 -16.52
C LEU A 9 4.20 -6.67 -17.05
N GLU A 10 4.77 -5.98 -18.04
CA GLU A 10 4.13 -4.81 -18.68
C GLU A 10 2.77 -5.16 -19.30
N ARG A 11 2.66 -6.37 -19.90
CA ARG A 11 1.38 -6.85 -20.44
C ARG A 11 0.36 -7.18 -19.36
N LEU A 12 0.79 -7.68 -18.21
CA LEU A 12 -0.09 -7.91 -17.06
C LEU A 12 -0.55 -6.57 -16.46
N GLU A 13 0.34 -5.58 -16.35
CA GLU A 13 -0.01 -4.21 -15.93
C GLU A 13 -0.99 -3.53 -16.89
N HIS A 14 -0.86 -3.76 -18.20
CA HIS A 14 -1.80 -3.25 -19.21
C HIS A 14 -3.13 -4.03 -19.30
N GLN A 15 -3.17 -5.32 -18.93
CA GLN A 15 -4.39 -6.14 -18.96
C GLN A 15 -5.26 -5.98 -17.71
N VAL A 16 -4.67 -5.62 -16.57
CA VAL A 16 -5.41 -5.22 -15.37
C VAL A 16 -5.72 -3.74 -15.52
N GLY A 17 -6.79 -3.45 -16.25
CA GLY A 17 -7.23 -2.10 -16.59
C GLY A 17 -7.22 -1.15 -15.39
N ALA A 18 -6.58 0.01 -15.59
CA ALA A 18 -6.32 1.06 -14.61
C ALA A 18 -5.46 0.60 -13.42
N ALA A 19 -4.36 1.31 -13.18
CA ALA A 19 -3.79 1.34 -11.84
C ALA A 19 -4.96 1.59 -10.87
N PRO A 20 -5.17 0.72 -9.86
CA PRO A 20 -6.32 0.86 -8.97
C PRO A 20 -6.35 2.30 -8.46
N ASP A 21 -7.52 2.93 -8.48
CA ASP A 21 -7.65 4.29 -7.97
C ASP A 21 -7.39 4.26 -6.45
N LEU A 22 -6.14 4.49 -6.07
CA LEU A 22 -5.69 4.49 -4.69
C LEU A 22 -6.07 5.78 -3.97
N THR A 23 -6.76 6.72 -4.62
CA THR A 23 -7.12 8.01 -4.04
C THR A 23 -8.03 7.84 -2.83
N GLN A 24 -8.96 6.89 -2.88
CA GLN A 24 -9.84 6.60 -1.75
C GLN A 24 -9.07 5.96 -0.59
N GLU A 25 -8.27 4.92 -0.85
CA GLU A 25 -7.43 4.26 0.16
C GLU A 25 -6.43 5.24 0.80
N THR A 26 -5.86 6.15 0.02
CA THR A 26 -4.93 7.18 0.51
C THR A 26 -5.64 8.22 1.38
N LYS A 27 -6.88 8.60 1.04
CA LYS A 27 -7.69 9.50 1.88
C LYS A 27 -8.12 8.83 3.19
N GLU A 28 -8.38 7.53 3.16
CA GLU A 28 -8.90 6.78 4.30
C GLU A 28 -7.79 6.35 5.27
N TYR A 29 -6.64 5.90 4.73
CA TYR A 29 -5.57 5.27 5.50
C TYR A 29 -4.24 6.04 5.49
N GLY A 30 -4.14 7.11 4.71
CA GLY A 30 -2.95 7.94 4.62
C GLY A 30 -1.97 7.53 3.53
N THR A 31 -0.70 7.86 3.71
CA THR A 31 0.33 7.67 2.68
C THR A 31 0.67 6.19 2.52
N ARG A 32 0.81 5.72 1.27
CA ARG A 32 1.27 4.36 1.00
C ARG A 32 2.72 4.19 1.47
N VAL A 33 2.94 3.26 2.40
CA VAL A 33 4.27 2.94 2.95
C VAL A 33 4.88 1.69 2.33
N TRP A 34 4.06 0.75 1.86
CA TRP A 34 4.54 -0.50 1.28
C TRP A 34 3.50 -1.13 0.34
N SER A 35 3.94 -1.96 -0.62
CA SER A 35 3.04 -2.71 -1.51
C SER A 35 3.69 -3.94 -2.13
N VAL A 36 2.92 -5.02 -2.25
CA VAL A 36 3.21 -6.22 -3.03
C VAL A 36 1.97 -6.64 -3.84
N PRO A 37 2.08 -7.53 -4.84
CA PRO A 37 0.90 -7.99 -5.57
C PRO A 37 -0.19 -8.52 -4.62
N GLY A 38 -1.38 -7.92 -4.69
CA GLY A 38 -2.52 -8.26 -3.84
C GLY A 38 -2.57 -7.60 -2.47
N PHE A 39 -1.50 -6.94 -2.00
CA PHE A 39 -1.48 -6.28 -0.67
C PHE A 39 -0.82 -4.90 -0.71
N ARG A 40 -1.38 -3.96 0.04
CA ARG A 40 -0.88 -2.60 0.19
C ARG A 40 -0.92 -2.20 1.65
N ALA A 41 0.10 -1.51 2.13
CA ALA A 41 0.11 -0.91 3.44
C ALA A 41 0.14 0.62 3.31
N TYR A 42 -0.73 1.25 4.06
CA TYR A 42 -0.86 2.69 4.20
C TYR A 42 -0.55 3.08 5.64
N GLY A 43 -0.13 4.32 5.85
CA GLY A 43 -0.07 4.85 7.19
C GLY A 43 -0.13 6.36 7.26
N GLN A 44 -0.43 6.81 8.46
CA GLN A 44 -0.53 8.22 8.83
C GLN A 44 -0.09 8.39 10.28
N ASP A 45 0.48 9.55 10.56
CA ASP A 45 0.73 9.95 11.94
C ASP A 45 -0.58 10.28 12.64
N THR A 46 -0.66 9.92 13.91
CA THR A 46 -1.71 10.28 14.86
C THR A 46 -1.08 11.06 16.01
N PRO A 47 -1.88 11.73 16.86
CA PRO A 47 -1.34 12.41 18.03
C PRO A 47 -0.54 11.49 18.97
N ASP A 48 -0.85 10.20 18.97
CA ASP A 48 -0.28 9.20 19.88
C ASP A 48 0.79 8.31 19.22
N GLY A 49 1.06 8.44 17.91
CA GLY A 49 2.01 7.59 17.19
C GLY A 49 1.68 7.45 15.71
N ALA A 50 1.69 6.22 15.19
CA ALA A 50 1.40 5.94 13.79
C ALA A 50 0.27 4.93 13.66
N ARG A 51 -0.63 5.17 12.70
CA ARG A 51 -1.68 4.22 12.31
C ARG A 51 -1.30 3.61 10.96
N LEU A 52 -1.31 2.28 10.89
CA LEU A 52 -1.04 1.50 9.68
C LEU A 52 -2.28 0.72 9.26
N ALA A 53 -2.58 0.70 7.97
CA ALA A 53 -3.64 -0.13 7.41
C ALA A 53 -3.09 -1.02 6.30
N VAL A 54 -3.29 -2.33 6.42
CA VAL A 54 -2.96 -3.32 5.39
C VAL A 54 -4.24 -3.72 4.65
N VAL A 55 -4.29 -3.38 3.37
CA VAL A 55 -5.41 -3.62 2.46
C VAL A 55 -5.01 -4.70 1.46
N GLY A 56 -5.85 -5.70 1.23
CA GLY A 56 -5.54 -6.82 0.33
C GLY A 56 -6.29 -8.11 0.61
N GLY A 57 -6.83 -8.23 1.83
CA GLY A 57 -7.79 -9.27 2.20
C GLY A 57 -9.25 -8.80 2.09
N PRO A 58 -10.22 -9.66 2.47
CA PRO A 58 -11.64 -9.30 2.49
C PRO A 58 -11.96 -8.14 3.44
N GLN A 59 -11.10 -7.87 4.42
CA GLN A 59 -11.19 -6.72 5.31
C GLN A 59 -9.79 -6.11 5.53
N PRO A 60 -9.67 -4.78 5.59
CA PRO A 60 -8.43 -4.10 5.98
C PRO A 60 -8.04 -4.43 7.41
N LEU A 61 -6.75 -4.69 7.65
CA LEU A 61 -6.18 -4.82 8.99
C LEU A 61 -5.59 -3.49 9.41
N VAL A 62 -6.02 -2.94 10.54
CA VAL A 62 -5.56 -1.66 11.06
C VAL A 62 -4.76 -1.88 12.35
N TYR A 63 -3.58 -1.28 12.42
CA TYR A 63 -2.68 -1.31 13.56
C TYR A 63 -2.38 0.11 14.03
N GLU A 64 -2.31 0.31 15.34
CA GLU A 64 -1.81 1.54 15.95
C GLU A 64 -0.52 1.23 16.69
N VAL A 65 0.52 1.99 16.37
CA VAL A 65 1.83 1.89 16.97
C VAL A 65 2.06 3.15 17.80
N VAL A 66 1.87 3.02 19.10
CA VAL A 66 1.98 4.14 20.05
C VAL A 66 3.44 4.57 20.19
N GLY A 67 3.68 5.89 20.15
CA GLY A 67 4.99 6.49 20.37
C GLY A 67 5.98 6.33 19.20
N VAL A 68 5.54 5.82 18.06
CA VAL A 68 6.36 5.65 16.85
C VAL A 68 5.78 6.52 15.75
N ALA A 69 6.60 7.40 15.16
CA ALA A 69 6.17 8.18 14.00
C ALA A 69 6.27 7.32 12.73
N LEU A 70 5.46 7.63 11.72
CA LEU A 70 5.50 6.92 10.45
C LEU A 70 6.88 7.02 9.77
N GLY A 71 7.60 8.11 10.02
CA GLY A 71 8.97 8.31 9.53
C GLY A 71 9.99 7.32 10.10
N ASP A 72 9.74 6.75 11.29
CA ASP A 72 10.63 5.79 11.93
C ASP A 72 10.43 4.35 11.41
N LEU A 73 9.34 4.11 10.67
CA LEU A 73 8.96 2.81 10.12
C LEU A 73 9.49 2.55 8.69
N ARG A 74 10.27 3.49 8.14
CA ARG A 74 10.74 3.51 6.74
C ARG A 74 12.06 2.81 6.51
#